data_AF-U3LNX0-F1
#
_entry.id   AF-U3LNX0-F1
#
_cell.length_a   1.000
_cell.length_b   1.000
_cell.length_c   1.000
_cell.angle_alpha   90.00
_cell.angle_beta   90.00
_cell.angle_gamma   90.00
#
_symmetry.space_group_name_H-M   'P 1'
#
loop_
_entity.id
_entity.type
_entity.pdbx_description
1 polymer ?
#
loop_
_entity_poly.entity_id
_entity_poly.type
_entity_poly.pdbx_seq_one_letter_code
_entity_poly.pdbx_strand_id
1 'polypeptide(L)'
;MASNADCWFCSPWFVIVLALLEWKLGVIRGLLQVLQQTVERYTAPRISVPAPVLKFDATPSASPLNPRSAGEGKIQCYDKGTNIPLGVVRAMTPADVQDAVARARRAQAEWARTSFSVRRKLLFSLLNYILESQDIICKTGCVEGGKTMMDGTLGELLTTLEKLRWTAAYGEDLLAEEVRDVGLMTIHKRAAVNYVPFGVIGAIVSWNYPFHNIYGPMISALFAGNAFVGKVSEYSSFYADYYQSIVRDGLKQLGYSPDLVTFVTGFAEAGEALVSSVDKVTFIGSPGVGKLVMKRASETLTPCVLELGGKDPAVVCEDADLDQVIPVIMRGTFQNCGQNCVGLERIILHESIHDKVVAELKKRVAELTQGPSSKGTYDLGAMTMGPLSVKKIQQLVDESVAAGATVLVGGKATSDFFYPPTLITNVTATTPIALEEVFGPVLVVMKFKNDAEAVSMVNSCPYGLGSSVFSKDIARAKRIATALHTGMTNVNDFGINYLCQSLPFGGVKISGFDRFAGREGLRGNCVARASTTDRIPGVQTTIPPILQYPIGDSAFTFMTNLAEVLYGKVAGMIPAVVTLASLKPQKREKKA
;
A
#
# COMPACT_ATOMS: atom_id res chain seq x y z
N MET A 1 30.41 63.67 -8.55
CA MET A 1 28.99 63.31 -8.48
C MET A 1 28.67 62.43 -9.67
N ALA A 2 28.63 61.12 -9.47
CA ALA A 2 28.07 60.14 -10.39
C ALA A 2 27.38 59.08 -9.52
N SER A 3 26.17 58.74 -9.92
CA SER A 3 25.09 58.16 -9.13
C SER A 3 25.37 56.80 -8.49
N ASN A 4 24.97 56.65 -7.23
CA ASN A 4 24.59 55.37 -6.65
C ASN A 4 23.49 54.75 -7.52
N ALA A 5 23.85 53.79 -8.36
CA ALA A 5 22.89 52.90 -8.96
C ALA A 5 22.45 51.93 -7.86
N ASP A 6 21.32 52.22 -7.22
CA ASP A 6 20.62 51.30 -6.34
C ASP A 6 20.36 50.01 -7.13
N CYS A 7 21.15 48.97 -6.85
CA CYS A 7 21.00 47.66 -7.45
C CYS A 7 19.67 47.08 -6.95
N TRP A 8 18.61 47.28 -7.75
CA TRP A 8 17.25 46.85 -7.45
C TRP A 8 17.18 45.35 -7.07
N PHE A 9 18.04 44.54 -7.69
CA PHE A 9 18.19 43.10 -7.45
C PHE A 9 18.69 42.71 -6.05
N CYS A 10 19.30 43.63 -5.29
CA CYS A 10 19.80 43.39 -3.94
C CYS A 10 18.88 43.90 -2.83
N SER A 11 17.73 44.51 -3.17
CA SER A 11 16.80 45.02 -2.15
C SER A 11 15.93 43.90 -1.57
N PRO A 12 15.62 43.91 -0.25
CA PRO A 12 14.64 43.00 0.36
C PRO A 12 13.28 43.03 -0.34
N TRP A 13 12.93 44.18 -0.93
CA TRP A 13 11.71 44.38 -1.71
C TRP A 13 11.66 43.54 -2.98
N PHE A 14 12.79 43.33 -3.66
CA PHE A 14 12.84 42.48 -4.86
C PHE A 14 12.59 41.01 -4.53
N VAL A 15 13.13 40.52 -3.42
CA VAL A 15 12.88 39.16 -2.91
C VAL A 15 11.41 38.98 -2.51
N ILE A 16 10.81 39.98 -1.85
CA ILE A 16 9.38 39.97 -1.49
C ILE A 16 8.49 39.97 -2.74
N VAL A 17 8.82 40.78 -3.76
CA VAL A 17 8.07 40.83 -5.02
C VAL A 17 8.16 39.49 -5.77
N LEU A 18 9.34 38.86 -5.82
CA LEU A 18 9.50 37.52 -6.40
C LEU A 18 8.72 36.46 -5.63
N ALA A 19 8.75 36.48 -4.29
CA ALA A 19 7.97 35.56 -3.46
C ALA A 19 6.45 35.75 -3.64
N LEU A 20 5.97 36.99 -3.76
CA LEU A 20 4.56 37.29 -4.05
C LEU A 20 4.14 36.89 -5.46
N LEU A 21 5.05 37.03 -6.45
CA LEU A 21 4.83 36.56 -7.81
C LEU A 21 4.79 35.03 -7.86
N GLU A 22 5.72 34.33 -7.22
CA GLU A 22 5.70 32.87 -7.10
C GLU A 22 4.44 32.37 -6.39
N TRP A 23 4.01 33.05 -5.32
CA TRP A 23 2.76 32.72 -4.62
C TRP A 23 1.54 32.90 -5.52
N LYS A 24 1.42 34.04 -6.23
CA LYS A 24 0.31 34.29 -7.18
C LYS A 24 0.34 33.32 -8.36
N LEU A 25 1.51 33.03 -8.92
CA LEU A 25 1.68 32.03 -9.98
C LEU A 25 1.32 30.63 -9.48
N GLY A 26 1.64 30.31 -8.23
CA GLY A 26 1.24 29.07 -7.57
C GLY A 26 -0.28 28.95 -7.43
N VAL A 27 -0.97 30.01 -7.01
CA VAL A 27 -2.44 30.05 -6.93
C VAL A 27 -3.08 29.89 -8.31
N ILE A 28 -2.59 30.60 -9.33
CA ILE A 28 -3.09 30.48 -10.71
C ILE A 28 -2.87 29.07 -11.26
N ARG A 29 -1.68 28.49 -11.02
CA ARG A 29 -1.35 27.11 -11.43
C ARG A 29 -2.29 26.11 -10.77
N GLY A 30 -2.56 26.27 -9.47
CA GLY A 30 -3.53 25.43 -8.75
C GLY A 30 -4.95 25.52 -9.35
N LEU A 31 -5.43 26.73 -9.66
CA LEU A 31 -6.74 26.93 -10.29
C LEU A 31 -6.81 26.30 -11.69
N LEU A 32 -5.77 26.48 -12.52
CA LEU A 32 -5.71 25.87 -13.84
C LEU A 32 -5.69 24.33 -13.78
N GLN A 33 -4.97 23.77 -12.80
CA GLN A 33 -4.92 22.33 -12.58
C GLN A 33 -6.29 21.78 -12.18
N VAL A 34 -7.02 22.46 -11.27
CA VAL A 34 -8.40 22.08 -10.89
C VAL A 34 -9.34 22.16 -12.10
N LEU A 35 -9.26 23.22 -12.90
CA LEU A 35 -10.06 23.35 -14.12
C LEU A 35 -9.74 22.22 -15.12
N GLN A 36 -8.46 21.93 -15.34
CA GLN A 36 -8.03 20.84 -16.21
C GLN A 36 -8.55 19.49 -15.72
N GLN A 37 -8.38 19.18 -14.43
CA GLN A 37 -8.88 17.93 -13.84
C GLN A 37 -10.40 17.83 -13.96
N THR A 38 -11.12 18.95 -13.80
CA THR A 38 -12.57 19.01 -13.99
C THR A 38 -12.94 18.68 -15.44
N VAL A 39 -12.30 19.32 -16.42
CA VAL A 39 -12.54 19.02 -17.84
C VAL A 39 -12.20 17.56 -18.17
N GLU A 40 -11.08 17.05 -17.66
CA GLU A 40 -10.70 15.64 -17.82
C GLU A 40 -11.72 14.69 -17.20
N ARG A 41 -12.29 15.03 -16.04
CA ARG A 41 -13.34 14.25 -15.39
C ARG A 41 -14.58 14.12 -16.26
N TYR A 42 -15.00 15.21 -16.91
CA TYR A 42 -16.18 15.23 -17.80
C TYR A 42 -15.90 14.73 -19.23
N THR A 43 -14.63 14.72 -19.66
CA THR A 43 -14.21 14.23 -20.99
C THR A 43 -13.59 12.83 -20.95
N ALA A 44 -13.52 12.20 -19.79
CA ALA A 44 -13.07 10.83 -19.65
C ALA A 44 -14.02 9.89 -20.40
N PRO A 45 -13.50 8.97 -21.22
CA PRO A 45 -14.36 8.07 -21.99
C PRO A 45 -15.18 7.15 -21.08
N ARG A 46 -16.31 6.69 -21.59
CA ARG A 46 -17.19 5.77 -20.87
C ARG A 46 -16.73 4.33 -21.08
N ILE A 47 -16.58 3.59 -19.98
CA ILE A 47 -16.33 2.15 -20.02
C ILE A 47 -17.66 1.42 -20.21
N SER A 48 -17.68 0.46 -21.14
CA SER A 48 -18.85 -0.34 -21.47
C SER A 48 -18.53 -1.82 -21.36
N VAL A 49 -18.64 -2.35 -20.14
CA VAL A 49 -18.44 -3.76 -19.83
C VAL A 49 -19.76 -4.37 -19.34
N PRO A 50 -20.22 -5.48 -19.92
CA PRO A 50 -21.43 -6.16 -19.47
C PRO A 50 -21.25 -6.69 -18.05
N ALA A 51 -22.31 -6.57 -17.24
CA ALA A 51 -22.34 -7.16 -15.91
C ALA A 51 -22.19 -8.70 -16.00
N PRO A 52 -21.42 -9.33 -15.11
CA PRO A 52 -21.29 -10.77 -15.10
C PRO A 52 -22.58 -11.42 -14.57
N VAL A 53 -22.80 -12.68 -14.97
CA VAL A 53 -23.92 -13.48 -14.48
C VAL A 53 -23.63 -13.96 -13.05
N LEU A 54 -24.56 -13.70 -12.13
CA LEU A 54 -24.53 -14.23 -10.77
C LEU A 54 -25.35 -15.52 -10.71
N LYS A 55 -24.87 -16.54 -9.99
CA LYS A 55 -25.51 -17.87 -9.89
C LYS A 55 -26.00 -18.17 -8.48
N PHE A 56 -26.83 -17.31 -7.91
CA PHE A 56 -27.31 -17.47 -6.53
C PHE A 56 -28.33 -18.60 -6.34
N ASP A 57 -29.08 -18.96 -7.37
CA ASP A 57 -30.17 -19.94 -7.28
C ASP A 57 -29.75 -21.38 -7.66
N ALA A 58 -28.46 -21.62 -7.90
CA ALA A 58 -27.98 -22.94 -8.28
C ALA A 58 -27.88 -23.89 -7.06
N THR A 59 -27.91 -25.21 -7.32
CA THR A 59 -27.84 -26.21 -6.26
C THR A 59 -26.44 -26.24 -5.61
N PRO A 60 -26.33 -26.16 -4.27
CA PRO A 60 -25.06 -26.35 -3.56
C PRO A 60 -24.41 -27.69 -3.85
N SER A 61 -23.07 -27.73 -3.86
CA SER A 61 -22.33 -28.99 -3.91
C SER A 61 -22.54 -29.79 -2.62
N ALA A 62 -22.69 -31.11 -2.74
CA ALA A 62 -22.86 -32.02 -1.60
C ALA A 62 -21.62 -32.12 -0.71
N SER A 63 -20.43 -31.87 -1.26
CA SER A 63 -19.16 -31.83 -0.51
C SER A 63 -18.55 -30.43 -0.54
N PRO A 64 -17.83 -30.02 0.51
CA PRO A 64 -17.14 -28.73 0.54
C PRO A 64 -16.18 -28.55 -0.63
N LEU A 65 -16.39 -27.50 -1.43
CA LEU A 65 -15.53 -27.17 -2.54
C LEU A 65 -14.28 -26.42 -2.07
N ASN A 66 -13.18 -26.61 -2.78
CA ASN A 66 -11.97 -25.82 -2.65
C ASN A 66 -11.37 -25.55 -4.05
N PRO A 67 -10.41 -24.63 -4.21
CA PRO A 67 -9.86 -24.28 -5.52
C PRO A 67 -9.34 -25.48 -6.33
N ARG A 68 -8.91 -26.57 -5.69
CA ARG A 68 -8.39 -27.77 -6.36
C ARG A 68 -9.46 -28.81 -6.72
N SER A 69 -10.73 -28.60 -6.37
CA SER A 69 -11.81 -29.56 -6.63
C SER A 69 -12.08 -29.86 -8.12
N ALA A 70 -11.61 -29.00 -9.04
CA ALA A 70 -11.81 -29.18 -10.49
C ALA A 70 -10.72 -30.03 -11.18
N GLY A 71 -9.71 -30.51 -10.43
CA GLY A 71 -8.58 -31.27 -10.97
C GLY A 71 -7.45 -30.38 -11.51
N GLU A 72 -6.45 -31.01 -12.13
CA GLU A 72 -5.24 -30.33 -12.62
C GLU A 72 -5.54 -29.29 -13.72
N GLY A 73 -4.75 -28.20 -13.73
CA GLY A 73 -4.87 -27.12 -14.72
C GLY A 73 -6.13 -26.27 -14.59
N LYS A 74 -6.97 -26.51 -13.58
CA LYS A 74 -8.25 -25.81 -13.37
C LYS A 74 -8.36 -25.34 -11.93
N ILE A 75 -9.09 -24.24 -11.74
CA ILE A 75 -9.48 -23.71 -10.44
C ILE A 75 -11.00 -23.81 -10.33
N GLN A 76 -11.48 -24.55 -9.33
CA GLN A 76 -12.91 -24.59 -9.01
C GLN A 76 -13.31 -23.30 -8.31
N CYS A 77 -14.26 -22.57 -8.91
CA CYS A 77 -14.84 -21.37 -8.34
C CYS A 77 -16.22 -21.67 -7.75
N TYR A 78 -16.51 -21.10 -6.59
CA TYR A 78 -17.72 -21.37 -5.83
C TYR A 78 -18.06 -20.21 -4.90
N ASP A 79 -19.34 -20.04 -4.61
CA ASP A 79 -19.84 -19.11 -3.59
C ASP A 79 -19.44 -19.62 -2.20
N LYS A 80 -18.72 -18.79 -1.43
CA LYS A 80 -18.17 -19.18 -0.13
C LYS A 80 -19.22 -19.37 0.95
N GLY A 81 -20.35 -18.68 0.85
CA GLY A 81 -21.41 -18.75 1.86
C GLY A 81 -22.41 -19.87 1.60
N THR A 82 -22.49 -20.38 0.38
CA THR A 82 -23.50 -21.38 -0.01
C THR A 82 -22.93 -22.68 -0.56
N ASN A 83 -21.63 -22.73 -0.85
CA ASN A 83 -20.96 -23.87 -1.51
C ASN A 83 -21.52 -24.18 -2.91
N ILE A 84 -22.14 -23.19 -3.57
CA ILE A 84 -22.66 -23.30 -4.93
C ILE A 84 -21.51 -23.20 -5.94
N PRO A 85 -21.34 -24.18 -6.86
CA PRO A 85 -20.34 -24.07 -7.93
C PRO A 85 -20.68 -22.92 -8.91
N LEU A 86 -19.77 -21.99 -9.08
CA LEU A 86 -19.92 -20.90 -10.07
C LEU A 86 -19.46 -21.35 -11.45
N GLY A 87 -18.37 -22.12 -11.50
CA GLY A 87 -17.74 -22.62 -12.71
C GLY A 87 -16.27 -22.95 -12.46
N VAL A 88 -15.52 -23.16 -13.55
CA VAL A 88 -14.08 -23.41 -13.51
C VAL A 88 -13.35 -22.34 -14.30
N VAL A 89 -12.20 -21.91 -13.80
CA VAL A 89 -11.27 -21.05 -14.54
C VAL A 89 -9.97 -21.79 -14.80
N ARG A 90 -9.28 -21.45 -15.88
CA ARG A 90 -7.99 -22.05 -16.22
C ARG A 90 -6.94 -21.62 -15.21
N ALA A 91 -6.16 -22.56 -14.68
CA ALA A 91 -4.94 -22.25 -13.95
C ALA A 91 -3.82 -21.97 -14.97
N MET A 92 -3.43 -20.72 -15.11
CA MET A 92 -2.36 -20.28 -16.00
C MET A 92 -1.02 -20.89 -15.57
N THR A 93 -0.28 -21.37 -16.55
CA THR A 93 1.05 -21.97 -16.38
C THR A 93 2.13 -20.88 -16.28
N PRO A 94 3.36 -21.22 -15.83
CA PRO A 94 4.49 -20.29 -15.89
C PRO A 94 4.72 -19.65 -17.26
N ALA A 95 4.55 -20.41 -18.35
CA ALA A 95 4.69 -19.90 -19.71
C ALA A 95 3.61 -18.86 -20.05
N ASP A 96 2.35 -19.11 -19.67
CA ASP A 96 1.26 -18.12 -19.87
C ASP A 96 1.56 -16.80 -19.13
N VAL A 97 2.16 -16.87 -17.94
CA VAL A 97 2.53 -15.69 -17.14
C VAL A 97 3.68 -14.93 -17.80
N GLN A 98 4.72 -15.62 -18.27
CA GLN A 98 5.83 -15.00 -18.98
C GLN A 98 5.36 -14.31 -20.27
N ASP A 99 4.47 -14.93 -21.03
CA ASP A 99 3.86 -14.35 -22.23
C ASP A 99 3.02 -13.10 -21.90
N ALA A 100 2.26 -13.13 -20.80
CA ALA A 100 1.51 -11.96 -20.32
C ALA A 100 2.45 -10.80 -19.98
N VAL A 101 3.54 -11.06 -19.24
CA VAL A 101 4.55 -10.05 -18.89
C VAL A 101 5.24 -9.49 -20.15
N ALA A 102 5.56 -10.34 -21.12
CA ALA A 102 6.18 -9.91 -22.38
C ALA A 102 5.26 -8.99 -23.20
N ARG A 103 3.96 -9.29 -23.28
CA ARG A 103 2.96 -8.42 -23.92
C ARG A 103 2.80 -7.10 -23.18
N ALA A 104 2.73 -7.14 -21.85
CA ALA A 104 2.61 -5.95 -21.01
C ALA A 104 3.84 -5.03 -21.17
N ARG A 105 5.04 -5.59 -21.23
CA ARG A 105 6.29 -4.85 -21.46
C ARG A 105 6.30 -4.13 -22.81
N ARG A 106 5.75 -4.73 -23.87
CA ARG A 106 5.61 -4.07 -25.18
C ARG A 106 4.64 -2.89 -25.13
N ALA A 107 3.47 -3.08 -24.51
CA ALA A 107 2.47 -2.02 -24.33
C ALA A 107 3.01 -0.87 -23.45
N GLN A 108 3.83 -1.19 -22.45
CA GLN A 108 4.37 -0.21 -21.51
C GLN A 108 5.27 0.84 -22.16
N ALA A 109 6.02 0.46 -23.20
CA ALA A 109 6.93 1.39 -23.89
C ALA A 109 6.20 2.61 -24.47
N GLU A 110 4.97 2.41 -24.94
CA GLU A 110 4.08 3.49 -25.37
C GLU A 110 3.47 4.22 -24.17
N TRP A 111 2.93 3.46 -23.21
CA TRP A 111 2.26 4.02 -22.03
C TRP A 111 3.15 4.96 -21.21
N ALA A 112 4.44 4.65 -21.05
CA ALA A 112 5.39 5.47 -20.31
C ALA A 112 5.57 6.88 -20.89
N ARG A 113 5.28 7.07 -22.18
CA ARG A 113 5.40 8.36 -22.90
C ARG A 113 4.12 9.18 -22.88
N THR A 114 3.04 8.64 -22.33
CA THR A 114 1.77 9.36 -22.19
C THR A 114 1.88 10.49 -21.18
N SER A 115 1.07 11.54 -21.37
CA SER A 115 0.94 12.62 -20.40
C SER A 115 0.14 12.17 -19.16
N PHE A 116 0.32 12.86 -18.04
CA PHE A 116 -0.51 12.64 -16.85
C PHE A 116 -1.99 12.87 -17.10
N SER A 117 -2.36 13.71 -18.07
CA SER A 117 -3.75 13.93 -18.50
C SER A 117 -4.40 12.64 -19.01
N VAL A 118 -3.70 11.88 -19.86
CA VAL A 118 -4.19 10.58 -20.35
C VAL A 118 -4.39 9.60 -19.20
N ARG A 119 -3.41 9.52 -18.30
CA ARG A 119 -3.45 8.63 -17.13
C ARG A 119 -4.58 9.00 -16.17
N ARG A 120 -4.80 10.30 -15.93
CA ARG A 120 -5.94 10.82 -15.16
C ARG A 120 -7.29 10.46 -15.79
N LYS A 121 -7.44 10.63 -17.11
CA LYS A 121 -8.66 10.24 -17.82
C LYS A 121 -8.99 8.77 -17.64
N LEU A 122 -8.01 7.87 -17.68
CA LEU A 122 -8.23 6.45 -17.36
C LEU A 122 -8.77 6.29 -15.94
N LEU A 123 -8.15 6.91 -14.93
CA LEU A 123 -8.62 6.81 -13.54
C LEU A 123 -10.03 7.37 -13.38
N PHE A 124 -10.37 8.47 -14.07
CA PHE A 124 -11.73 9.01 -14.05
C PHE A 124 -12.75 8.11 -14.75
N SER A 125 -12.39 7.48 -15.86
CA SER A 125 -13.23 6.45 -16.50
C SER A 125 -13.52 5.29 -15.56
N LEU A 126 -12.49 4.79 -14.87
CA LEU A 126 -12.63 3.74 -13.84
C LEU A 126 -13.54 4.21 -12.69
N LEU A 127 -13.30 5.42 -12.17
CA LEU A 127 -14.09 6.00 -11.08
C LEU A 127 -15.57 6.12 -11.47
N ASN A 128 -15.88 6.56 -12.69
CA ASN A 128 -17.25 6.62 -13.20
C ASN A 128 -17.90 5.24 -13.31
N TYR A 129 -17.20 4.28 -13.93
CA TYR A 129 -17.73 2.93 -14.08
C TYR A 129 -18.01 2.27 -12.73
N ILE A 130 -17.10 2.40 -11.76
CA ILE A 130 -17.25 1.83 -10.43
C ILE A 130 -18.46 2.45 -9.74
N LEU A 131 -18.67 3.77 -9.85
CA LEU A 131 -19.84 4.44 -9.28
C LEU A 131 -21.17 3.99 -9.93
N GLU A 132 -21.19 3.75 -11.24
CA GLU A 132 -22.35 3.22 -11.96
C GLU A 132 -22.60 1.73 -11.64
N SER A 133 -21.56 0.98 -11.29
CA SER A 133 -21.57 -0.49 -11.14
C SER A 133 -21.31 -0.97 -9.70
N GLN A 134 -21.54 -0.12 -8.70
CA GLN A 134 -21.22 -0.40 -7.29
C GLN A 134 -21.85 -1.70 -6.79
N ASP A 135 -23.14 -1.88 -7.07
CA ASP A 135 -23.92 -3.04 -6.61
C ASP A 135 -23.34 -4.35 -7.16
N ILE A 136 -23.04 -4.41 -8.46
CA ILE A 136 -22.51 -5.63 -9.07
C ILE A 136 -21.09 -5.94 -8.60
N ILE A 137 -20.22 -4.92 -8.43
CA ILE A 137 -18.86 -5.09 -7.90
C ILE A 137 -18.90 -5.61 -6.46
N CYS A 138 -19.81 -5.10 -5.62
CA CYS A 138 -19.99 -5.64 -4.28
C CYS A 138 -20.49 -7.09 -4.33
N LYS A 139 -21.50 -7.39 -5.15
CA LYS A 139 -22.06 -8.75 -5.27
C LYS A 139 -20.99 -9.77 -5.68
N THR A 140 -20.14 -9.45 -6.66
CA THR A 140 -19.05 -10.34 -7.08
C THR A 140 -18.03 -10.55 -5.96
N GLY A 141 -17.67 -9.48 -5.22
CA GLY A 141 -16.79 -9.58 -4.05
C GLY A 141 -17.38 -10.35 -2.87
N CYS A 142 -18.71 -10.31 -2.69
CA CYS A 142 -19.43 -11.07 -1.67
C CYS A 142 -19.46 -12.57 -1.98
N VAL A 143 -19.76 -12.93 -3.22
CA VAL A 143 -19.77 -14.34 -3.68
C VAL A 143 -18.41 -15.01 -3.44
N GLU A 144 -17.33 -14.37 -3.87
CA GLU A 144 -16.00 -14.98 -3.83
C GLU A 144 -15.28 -14.84 -2.49
N GLY A 145 -15.59 -13.79 -1.71
CA GLY A 145 -14.98 -13.53 -0.40
C GLY A 145 -15.86 -13.93 0.78
N GLY A 146 -17.08 -14.45 0.55
CA GLY A 146 -18.04 -14.79 1.59
C GLY A 146 -18.59 -13.61 2.40
N LYS A 147 -18.19 -12.38 2.07
CA LYS A 147 -18.48 -11.17 2.85
C LYS A 147 -19.90 -10.66 2.68
N THR A 148 -20.32 -9.78 3.58
CA THR A 148 -21.63 -9.10 3.48
C THR A 148 -21.55 -7.94 2.46
N MET A 149 -22.70 -7.51 1.94
CA MET A 149 -22.77 -6.34 1.05
C MET A 149 -22.22 -5.07 1.71
N MET A 150 -22.46 -4.91 3.02
CA MET A 150 -21.95 -3.78 3.79
C MET A 150 -20.41 -3.79 3.84
N ASP A 151 -19.82 -4.93 4.17
CA ASP A 151 -18.35 -5.05 4.22
C ASP A 151 -17.72 -4.96 2.83
N GLY A 152 -18.43 -5.43 1.80
CA GLY A 152 -18.08 -5.20 0.41
C GLY A 152 -18.03 -3.71 0.07
N THR A 153 -18.99 -2.92 0.53
CA THR A 153 -19.00 -1.47 0.28
C THR A 153 -17.82 -0.78 0.97
N LEU A 154 -17.55 -1.13 2.23
CA LEU A 154 -16.45 -0.53 3.00
C LEU A 154 -15.08 -0.85 2.41
N GLY A 155 -14.82 -2.12 2.10
CA GLY A 155 -13.49 -2.56 1.67
C GLY A 155 -13.26 -2.52 0.16
N GLU A 156 -14.23 -2.96 -0.65
CA GLU A 156 -14.07 -3.04 -2.11
C GLU A 156 -14.25 -1.66 -2.76
N LEU A 157 -15.31 -0.93 -2.38
CA LEU A 157 -15.70 0.30 -3.05
C LEU A 157 -14.99 1.52 -2.47
N LEU A 158 -15.26 1.87 -1.20
CA LEU A 158 -14.81 3.16 -0.65
C LEU A 158 -13.30 3.33 -0.77
N THR A 159 -12.53 2.30 -0.42
CA THR A 159 -11.06 2.34 -0.52
C THR A 159 -10.58 2.50 -1.97
N THR A 160 -11.22 1.84 -2.93
CA THR A 160 -10.85 1.94 -4.35
C THR A 160 -11.21 3.30 -4.95
N LEU A 161 -12.42 3.79 -4.65
CA LEU A 161 -12.88 5.12 -5.09
C LEU A 161 -11.95 6.21 -4.54
N GLU A 162 -11.58 6.11 -3.28
CA GLU A 162 -10.70 7.08 -2.63
C GLU A 162 -9.27 7.01 -3.19
N LYS A 163 -8.75 5.81 -3.50
CA LYS A 163 -7.46 5.63 -4.19
C LYS A 163 -7.46 6.31 -5.56
N LEU A 164 -8.52 6.10 -6.36
CA LEU A 164 -8.69 6.71 -7.68
C LEU A 164 -8.75 8.23 -7.58
N ARG A 165 -9.61 8.75 -6.69
CA ARG A 165 -9.77 10.19 -6.45
C ARG A 165 -8.45 10.84 -6.06
N TRP A 166 -7.76 10.29 -5.06
CA TRP A 166 -6.52 10.85 -4.55
C TRP A 166 -5.40 10.78 -5.60
N THR A 167 -5.22 9.64 -6.26
CA THR A 167 -4.16 9.47 -7.27
C THR A 167 -4.39 10.40 -8.46
N ALA A 168 -5.63 10.53 -8.93
CA ALA A 168 -5.97 11.45 -10.01
C ALA A 168 -5.74 12.91 -9.62
N ALA A 169 -6.05 13.30 -8.37
CA ALA A 169 -5.89 14.67 -7.91
C ALA A 169 -4.43 15.09 -7.70
N TYR A 170 -3.62 14.22 -7.09
CA TYR A 170 -2.29 14.60 -6.59
C TYR A 170 -1.12 13.91 -7.28
N GLY A 171 -1.36 12.82 -8.02
CA GLY A 171 -0.28 11.94 -8.47
C GLY A 171 0.76 12.63 -9.36
N GLU A 172 0.36 13.60 -10.20
CA GLU A 172 1.27 14.33 -11.07
C GLU A 172 2.26 15.18 -10.26
N ASP A 173 1.78 15.92 -9.27
CA ASP A 173 2.65 16.74 -8.40
C ASP A 173 3.58 15.87 -7.55
N LEU A 174 3.12 14.69 -7.16
CA LEU A 174 3.93 13.72 -6.40
C LEU A 174 5.03 13.09 -7.26
N LEU A 175 4.85 13.02 -8.57
CA LEU A 175 5.83 12.47 -9.52
C LEU A 175 6.61 13.55 -10.28
N ALA A 176 6.35 14.83 -9.99
CA ALA A 176 7.11 15.94 -10.53
C ALA A 176 8.59 15.86 -10.12
N GLU A 177 9.45 16.44 -10.96
CA GLU A 177 10.89 16.51 -10.68
C GLU A 177 11.17 17.30 -9.40
N GLU A 178 12.03 16.75 -8.53
CA GLU A 178 12.45 17.40 -7.30
C GLU A 178 13.86 17.97 -7.43
N VAL A 179 13.97 19.29 -7.49
CA VAL A 179 15.28 19.97 -7.45
C VAL A 179 15.90 19.82 -6.06
N ARG A 180 17.19 19.51 -6.02
CA ARG A 180 17.96 19.34 -4.77
C ARG A 180 19.07 20.36 -4.68
N ASP A 181 19.50 20.62 -3.45
CA ASP A 181 20.68 21.45 -3.20
C ASP A 181 21.95 20.79 -3.78
N VAL A 182 22.79 21.62 -4.38
CA VAL A 182 24.05 21.23 -5.06
C VAL A 182 25.28 21.62 -4.23
N GLY A 183 25.13 22.49 -3.24
CA GLY A 183 26.23 23.04 -2.46
C GLY A 183 27.20 23.90 -3.30
N LEU A 184 28.18 24.50 -2.60
CA LEU A 184 29.07 25.51 -3.19
C LEU A 184 29.98 24.96 -4.30
N MET A 185 30.55 23.77 -4.10
CA MET A 185 31.45 23.10 -5.07
C MET A 185 30.81 22.91 -6.46
N THR A 186 29.49 22.78 -6.51
CA THR A 186 28.76 22.49 -7.74
C THR A 186 27.65 23.50 -8.00
N ILE A 187 27.85 24.76 -7.59
CA ILE A 187 26.86 25.84 -7.77
C ILE A 187 26.48 26.11 -9.24
N HIS A 188 27.36 25.75 -10.18
CA HIS A 188 27.12 25.79 -11.63
C HIS A 188 26.26 24.62 -12.12
N LYS A 189 25.91 23.67 -11.26
CA LYS A 189 25.06 22.52 -11.56
C LYS A 189 23.63 22.74 -11.09
N ARG A 190 22.74 21.95 -11.67
CA ARG A 190 21.38 21.70 -11.22
C ARG A 190 21.27 20.21 -10.91
N ALA A 191 21.01 19.85 -9.65
CA ALA A 191 20.71 18.49 -9.25
C ALA A 191 19.20 18.29 -9.11
N ALA A 192 18.69 17.16 -9.59
CA ALA A 192 17.29 16.82 -9.44
C ALA A 192 17.06 15.32 -9.27
N VAL A 193 15.92 14.96 -8.68
CA VAL A 193 15.41 13.59 -8.63
C VAL A 193 14.20 13.50 -9.55
N ASN A 194 14.27 12.57 -10.50
CA ASN A 194 13.21 12.25 -11.45
C ASN A 194 12.61 10.89 -11.12
N TYR A 195 11.29 10.76 -11.17
CA TYR A 195 10.60 9.49 -10.91
C TYR A 195 10.25 8.81 -12.23
N VAL A 196 11.00 7.77 -12.59
CA VAL A 196 10.84 7.06 -13.87
C VAL A 196 10.20 5.69 -13.61
N PRO A 197 9.18 5.25 -14.38
CA PRO A 197 8.57 3.94 -14.20
C PRO A 197 9.62 2.81 -14.26
N PHE A 198 9.39 1.74 -13.49
CA PHE A 198 10.19 0.51 -13.53
C PHE A 198 10.06 -0.22 -14.87
N GLY A 199 8.85 -0.29 -15.42
CA GLY A 199 8.53 -1.18 -16.53
C GLY A 199 7.24 -1.93 -16.22
N VAL A 200 7.33 -3.23 -15.96
CA VAL A 200 6.20 -4.08 -15.56
C VAL A 200 6.20 -4.24 -14.04
N ILE A 201 5.13 -3.77 -13.39
CA ILE A 201 4.87 -4.03 -11.98
C ILE A 201 4.05 -5.32 -11.86
N GLY A 202 4.56 -6.26 -11.07
CA GLY A 202 3.83 -7.44 -10.64
C GLY A 202 3.06 -7.20 -9.36
N ALA A 203 1.90 -7.83 -9.21
CA ALA A 203 1.25 -7.95 -7.90
C ALA A 203 0.74 -9.37 -7.66
N ILE A 204 0.82 -9.86 -6.43
CA ILE A 204 0.15 -11.09 -6.00
C ILE A 204 -0.73 -10.71 -4.81
N VAL A 205 -2.03 -10.94 -4.93
CA VAL A 205 -3.02 -10.31 -4.05
C VAL A 205 -3.95 -11.32 -3.37
N SER A 206 -4.34 -11.03 -2.13
CA SER A 206 -5.19 -11.88 -1.30
C SER A 206 -6.68 -11.82 -1.68
N TRP A 207 -7.43 -12.80 -1.20
CA TRP A 207 -8.85 -13.02 -1.50
C TRP A 207 -9.84 -12.23 -0.64
N ASN A 208 -9.39 -11.54 0.41
CA ASN A 208 -10.30 -10.90 1.36
C ASN A 208 -11.06 -9.73 0.76
N TYR A 209 -10.43 -8.97 -0.15
CA TYR A 209 -11.07 -7.91 -0.93
C TYR A 209 -10.64 -8.01 -2.41
N PRO A 210 -11.15 -9.00 -3.19
CA PRO A 210 -10.61 -9.35 -4.50
C PRO A 210 -10.62 -8.22 -5.52
N PHE A 211 -11.62 -7.33 -5.49
CA PHE A 211 -11.67 -6.20 -6.42
C PHE A 211 -10.66 -5.14 -6.00
N HIS A 212 -10.72 -4.71 -4.74
CA HIS A 212 -9.83 -3.67 -4.24
C HIS A 212 -8.35 -4.09 -4.27
N ASN A 213 -8.02 -5.30 -3.84
CA ASN A 213 -6.65 -5.74 -3.69
C ASN A 213 -5.91 -5.83 -5.05
N ILE A 214 -6.62 -6.13 -6.15
CA ILE A 214 -6.02 -6.12 -7.49
C ILE A 214 -5.98 -4.69 -8.07
N TYR A 215 -7.00 -3.87 -7.81
CA TYR A 215 -7.07 -2.49 -8.32
C TYR A 215 -6.10 -1.52 -7.63
N GLY A 216 -5.93 -1.63 -6.31
CA GLY A 216 -5.07 -0.73 -5.52
C GLY A 216 -3.65 -0.57 -6.06
N PRO A 217 -2.86 -1.65 -6.21
CA PRO A 217 -1.52 -1.59 -6.79
C PRO A 217 -1.55 -1.23 -8.29
N MET A 218 -2.56 -1.70 -9.04
CA MET A 218 -2.73 -1.39 -10.46
C MET A 218 -2.87 0.12 -10.70
N ILE A 219 -3.70 0.82 -9.91
CA ILE A 219 -3.93 2.26 -10.05
C ILE A 219 -2.61 3.04 -9.93
N SER A 220 -1.80 2.72 -8.92
CA SER A 220 -0.51 3.39 -8.69
C SER A 220 0.50 3.05 -9.79
N ALA A 221 0.57 1.79 -10.22
CA ALA A 221 1.46 1.33 -11.28
C ALA A 221 1.17 2.04 -12.61
N LEU A 222 -0.10 2.03 -13.05
CA LEU A 222 -0.53 2.65 -14.30
C LEU A 222 -0.31 4.16 -14.28
N PHE A 223 -0.64 4.83 -13.17
CA PHE A 223 -0.44 6.27 -13.05
C PHE A 223 1.04 6.68 -13.13
N ALA A 224 1.93 5.89 -12.51
CA ALA A 224 3.37 6.05 -12.61
C ALA A 224 3.96 5.77 -14.02
N GLY A 225 3.17 5.18 -14.93
CA GLY A 225 3.60 4.88 -16.30
C GLY A 225 4.13 3.46 -16.50
N ASN A 226 3.80 2.55 -15.59
CA ASN A 226 4.15 1.14 -15.68
C ASN A 226 3.04 0.33 -16.39
N ALA A 227 3.40 -0.85 -16.87
CA ALA A 227 2.46 -1.94 -17.10
C ALA A 227 2.14 -2.65 -15.77
N PHE A 228 1.05 -3.42 -15.75
CA PHE A 228 0.63 -4.17 -14.58
C PHE A 228 0.27 -5.62 -14.92
N VAL A 229 0.87 -6.57 -14.22
CA VAL A 229 0.47 -7.99 -14.27
C VAL A 229 0.21 -8.48 -12.87
N GLY A 230 -1.04 -8.82 -12.55
CA GLY A 230 -1.44 -9.15 -11.19
C GLY A 230 -2.03 -10.55 -11.06
N LYS A 231 -1.48 -11.39 -10.18
CA LYS A 231 -2.05 -12.70 -9.83
C LYS A 231 -3.09 -12.54 -8.73
N VAL A 232 -4.34 -12.91 -9.03
CA VAL A 232 -5.39 -13.01 -8.02
C VAL A 232 -5.29 -14.33 -7.25
N SER A 233 -5.88 -14.37 -6.06
CA SER A 233 -6.01 -15.61 -5.29
C SER A 233 -6.87 -16.65 -6.01
N GLU A 234 -6.47 -17.91 -5.95
CA GLU A 234 -7.27 -19.05 -6.43
C GLU A 234 -8.62 -19.21 -5.71
N TYR A 235 -8.79 -18.57 -4.53
CA TYR A 235 -10.07 -18.54 -3.83
C TYR A 235 -11.05 -17.52 -4.43
N SER A 236 -10.57 -16.54 -5.21
CA SER A 236 -11.35 -15.42 -5.75
C SER A 236 -10.93 -15.10 -7.19
N SER A 237 -11.02 -16.10 -8.08
CA SER A 237 -10.55 -16.03 -9.46
C SER A 237 -11.66 -15.95 -10.52
N PHE A 238 -12.92 -16.18 -10.16
CA PHE A 238 -14.04 -16.28 -11.10
C PHE A 238 -14.33 -14.95 -11.79
N TYR A 239 -14.37 -13.85 -11.03
CA TYR A 239 -14.65 -12.53 -11.58
C TYR A 239 -13.39 -11.75 -11.98
N ALA A 240 -12.22 -12.39 -11.99
CA ALA A 240 -10.97 -11.76 -12.42
C ALA A 240 -11.04 -11.24 -13.85
N ASP A 241 -11.67 -11.98 -14.78
CA ASP A 241 -11.81 -11.53 -16.16
C ASP A 241 -12.79 -10.35 -16.29
N TYR A 242 -13.88 -10.34 -15.51
CA TYR A 242 -14.77 -9.19 -15.42
C TYR A 242 -14.01 -7.94 -14.95
N TYR A 243 -13.26 -8.04 -13.84
CA TYR A 243 -12.46 -6.94 -13.32
C TYR A 243 -11.38 -6.46 -14.31
N GLN A 244 -10.75 -7.40 -15.03
CA GLN A 244 -9.76 -7.11 -16.06
C GLN A 244 -10.40 -6.38 -17.25
N SER A 245 -11.61 -6.78 -17.66
CA SER A 245 -12.29 -6.21 -18.83
C SER A 245 -12.61 -4.71 -18.64
N ILE A 246 -12.91 -4.27 -17.42
CA ILE A 246 -13.19 -2.86 -17.07
C ILE A 246 -11.99 -1.97 -17.44
N VAL A 247 -10.81 -2.30 -16.92
CA VAL A 247 -9.59 -1.50 -17.19
C VAL A 247 -9.12 -1.64 -18.62
N ARG A 248 -9.25 -2.83 -19.23
CA ARG A 248 -8.91 -3.04 -20.64
C ARG A 248 -9.80 -2.25 -21.59
N ASP A 249 -11.09 -2.15 -21.31
CA ASP A 249 -11.99 -1.31 -22.09
C ASP A 249 -11.62 0.17 -21.93
N GLY A 250 -11.37 0.64 -20.70
CA GLY A 250 -10.89 2.02 -20.46
C GLY A 250 -9.62 2.37 -21.24
N LEU A 251 -8.65 1.45 -21.33
CA LEU A 251 -7.45 1.61 -22.14
C LEU A 251 -7.76 1.67 -23.65
N LYS A 252 -8.62 0.78 -24.16
CA LYS A 252 -9.06 0.77 -25.56
C LYS A 252 -9.74 2.08 -25.96
N GLN A 253 -10.63 2.60 -25.11
CA GLN A 253 -11.33 3.86 -25.38
C GLN A 253 -10.37 5.07 -25.44
N LEU A 254 -9.22 4.97 -24.80
CA LEU A 254 -8.14 5.97 -24.87
C LEU A 254 -7.14 5.71 -26.02
N GLY A 255 -7.33 4.63 -26.79
CA GLY A 255 -6.46 4.27 -27.91
C GLY A 255 -5.18 3.51 -27.51
N TYR A 256 -5.11 2.97 -26.29
CA TYR A 256 -3.93 2.24 -25.81
C TYR A 256 -4.17 0.73 -25.75
N SER A 257 -3.08 -0.03 -25.83
CA SER A 257 -3.14 -1.48 -25.83
C SER A 257 -3.76 -2.04 -24.54
N PRO A 258 -4.77 -2.92 -24.62
CA PRO A 258 -5.33 -3.60 -23.45
C PRO A 258 -4.33 -4.56 -22.79
N ASP A 259 -3.23 -4.90 -23.48
CA ASP A 259 -2.19 -5.77 -22.95
C ASP A 259 -1.35 -5.13 -21.85
N LEU A 260 -1.49 -3.80 -21.66
CA LEU A 260 -0.86 -3.08 -20.56
C LEU A 260 -1.25 -3.66 -19.18
N VAL A 261 -2.44 -4.27 -19.10
CA VAL A 261 -2.94 -4.94 -17.90
C VAL A 261 -3.28 -6.40 -18.20
N THR A 262 -2.78 -7.31 -17.36
CA THR A 262 -3.23 -8.70 -17.33
C THR A 262 -3.44 -9.18 -15.90
N PHE A 263 -4.60 -9.79 -15.63
CA PHE A 263 -4.86 -10.50 -14.39
C PHE A 263 -4.63 -12.00 -14.62
N VAL A 264 -3.87 -12.61 -13.73
CA VAL A 264 -3.43 -14.01 -13.79
C VAL A 264 -4.23 -14.82 -12.79
N THR A 265 -4.88 -15.89 -13.26
CA THR A 265 -5.51 -16.92 -12.43
C THR A 265 -4.62 -18.14 -12.40
N GLY A 266 -4.16 -18.58 -11.22
CA GLY A 266 -3.24 -19.72 -11.13
C GLY A 266 -2.88 -20.05 -9.70
N PHE A 267 -2.11 -21.11 -9.49
CA PHE A 267 -1.63 -21.53 -8.17
C PHE A 267 -0.26 -20.91 -7.85
N ALA A 268 0.57 -21.56 -7.03
CA ALA A 268 1.84 -21.03 -6.55
C ALA A 268 2.84 -20.81 -7.70
N GLU A 269 2.88 -21.73 -8.66
CA GLU A 269 3.80 -21.75 -9.79
C GLU A 269 3.60 -20.52 -10.69
N ALA A 270 2.35 -20.07 -10.85
CA ALA A 270 2.03 -18.83 -11.57
C ALA A 270 2.55 -17.59 -10.82
N GLY A 271 2.51 -17.60 -9.48
CA GLY A 271 3.06 -16.53 -8.65
C GLY A 271 4.59 -16.49 -8.71
N GLU A 272 5.25 -17.64 -8.64
CA GLU A 272 6.70 -17.75 -8.76
C GLU A 272 7.19 -17.27 -10.13
N ALA A 273 6.49 -17.67 -11.20
CA ALA A 273 6.76 -17.19 -12.55
C ALA A 273 6.62 -15.67 -12.66
N LEU A 274 5.57 -15.09 -12.05
CA LEU A 274 5.35 -13.65 -12.04
C LEU A 274 6.49 -12.91 -11.35
N VAL A 275 6.87 -13.31 -10.13
CA VAL A 275 7.96 -12.69 -9.36
C VAL A 275 9.27 -12.66 -10.14
N SER A 276 9.54 -13.71 -10.92
CA SER A 276 10.78 -13.86 -11.70
C SER A 276 10.81 -13.04 -12.98
N SER A 277 9.66 -12.55 -13.44
CA SER A 277 9.52 -11.99 -14.79
C SER A 277 9.33 -10.47 -14.80
N VAL A 278 8.91 -9.89 -13.67
CA VAL A 278 8.57 -8.46 -13.52
C VAL A 278 9.73 -7.63 -13.00
N ASP A 279 9.61 -6.31 -13.12
CA ASP A 279 10.67 -5.36 -12.77
C ASP A 279 10.57 -4.90 -11.30
N LYS A 280 9.40 -5.06 -10.66
CA LYS A 280 9.15 -4.93 -9.21
C LYS A 280 7.87 -5.69 -8.86
N VAL A 281 7.76 -6.24 -7.66
CA VAL A 281 6.57 -6.98 -7.20
C VAL A 281 6.00 -6.42 -5.89
N THR A 282 4.68 -6.33 -5.81
CA THR A 282 3.94 -6.12 -4.55
C THR A 282 3.25 -7.42 -4.15
N PHE A 283 3.54 -7.94 -2.97
CA PHE A 283 2.86 -9.12 -2.43
C PHE A 283 1.99 -8.72 -1.24
N ILE A 284 0.70 -9.09 -1.31
CA ILE A 284 -0.29 -8.89 -0.26
C ILE A 284 -0.79 -10.27 0.19
N GLY A 285 -0.49 -10.68 1.42
CA GLY A 285 -0.87 -12.01 1.90
C GLY A 285 -0.26 -12.40 3.23
N SER A 286 -0.06 -13.70 3.48
CA SER A 286 0.44 -14.17 4.77
C SER A 286 1.96 -14.03 4.92
N PRO A 287 2.49 -13.88 6.15
CA PRO A 287 3.94 -13.82 6.38
C PRO A 287 4.70 -15.04 5.85
N GLY A 288 4.09 -16.23 5.93
CA GLY A 288 4.68 -17.47 5.41
C GLY A 288 4.92 -17.42 3.91
N VAL A 289 3.92 -17.00 3.13
CA VAL A 289 4.06 -16.87 1.68
C VAL A 289 4.94 -15.66 1.30
N GLY A 290 4.89 -14.56 2.06
CA GLY A 290 5.78 -13.40 1.84
C GLY A 290 7.26 -13.76 1.87
N LYS A 291 7.67 -14.66 2.78
CA LYS A 291 9.04 -15.21 2.82
C LYS A 291 9.39 -16.01 1.56
N LEU A 292 8.45 -16.78 1.01
CA LEU A 292 8.65 -17.53 -0.24
C LEU A 292 8.79 -16.59 -1.43
N VAL A 293 7.98 -15.53 -1.50
CA VAL A 293 8.10 -14.48 -2.53
C VAL A 293 9.45 -13.80 -2.45
N MET A 294 9.89 -13.41 -1.26
CA MET A 294 11.20 -12.78 -1.07
C MET A 294 12.35 -13.72 -1.48
N LYS A 295 12.26 -15.01 -1.13
CA LYS A 295 13.22 -16.02 -1.57
C LYS A 295 13.28 -16.06 -3.10
N ARG A 296 12.13 -16.12 -3.77
CA ARG A 296 12.08 -16.16 -5.24
C ARG A 296 12.62 -14.88 -5.89
N ALA A 297 12.23 -13.72 -5.36
CA ALA A 297 12.67 -12.42 -5.87
C ALA A 297 14.17 -12.20 -5.75
N SER A 298 14.82 -12.82 -4.75
CA SER A 298 16.27 -12.73 -4.56
C SER A 298 17.08 -13.32 -5.72
N GLU A 299 16.51 -14.27 -6.47
CA GLU A 299 17.19 -14.90 -7.61
C GLU A 299 17.43 -13.93 -8.78
N THR A 300 16.56 -12.93 -8.94
CA THR A 300 16.61 -11.92 -10.00
C THR A 300 16.86 -10.51 -9.47
N LEU A 301 17.07 -10.36 -8.16
CA LEU A 301 17.12 -9.08 -7.44
C LEU A 301 15.89 -8.21 -7.69
N THR A 302 14.71 -8.83 -7.87
CA THR A 302 13.45 -8.11 -8.09
C THR A 302 13.06 -7.37 -6.79
N PRO A 303 12.92 -6.03 -6.80
CA PRO A 303 12.45 -5.30 -5.64
C PRO A 303 11.05 -5.77 -5.21
N CYS A 304 10.83 -5.87 -3.90
CA CYS A 304 9.56 -6.33 -3.33
C CYS A 304 8.96 -5.28 -2.38
N VAL A 305 7.64 -5.14 -2.43
CA VAL A 305 6.83 -4.59 -1.33
C VAL A 305 6.11 -5.76 -0.68
N LEU A 306 6.25 -5.92 0.63
CA LEU A 306 5.56 -6.99 1.36
C LEU A 306 4.55 -6.39 2.33
N GLU A 307 3.28 -6.65 2.06
CA GLU A 307 2.13 -6.27 2.88
C GLU A 307 1.53 -7.52 3.48
N LEU A 308 1.91 -7.82 4.71
CA LEU A 308 1.65 -9.11 5.33
C LEU A 308 0.59 -8.99 6.43
N GLY A 309 0.30 -10.12 7.09
CA GLY A 309 -0.73 -10.19 8.13
C GLY A 309 -0.52 -9.22 9.30
N GLY A 310 -1.58 -9.04 10.07
CA GLY A 310 -1.63 -8.20 11.27
C GLY A 310 -1.95 -9.00 12.53
N LYS A 311 -1.90 -8.30 13.66
CA LYS A 311 -2.48 -8.75 14.94
C LYS A 311 -2.81 -7.50 15.74
N ASP A 312 -3.57 -6.62 15.09
CA ASP A 312 -3.59 -5.21 15.43
C ASP A 312 -4.22 -5.01 16.81
N PRO A 313 -3.56 -4.28 17.70
CA PRO A 313 -4.07 -4.02 19.03
C PRO A 313 -4.92 -2.75 19.07
N ALA A 314 -5.92 -2.76 19.96
CA ALA A 314 -6.61 -1.58 20.45
C ALA A 314 -6.32 -1.41 21.94
N VAL A 315 -5.54 -0.40 22.31
CA VAL A 315 -5.32 0.00 23.71
C VAL A 315 -6.45 0.93 24.12
N VAL A 316 -7.22 0.57 25.15
CA VAL A 316 -8.34 1.40 25.65
C VAL A 316 -8.03 1.84 27.07
N CYS A 317 -7.75 3.14 27.23
CA CYS A 317 -7.45 3.76 28.52
C CYS A 317 -8.73 3.93 29.35
N GLU A 318 -8.55 4.13 30.65
CA GLU A 318 -9.65 4.26 31.61
C GLU A 318 -10.58 5.44 31.37
N ASP A 319 -10.09 6.49 30.71
CA ASP A 319 -10.82 7.71 30.39
C ASP A 319 -11.47 7.68 29.00
N ALA A 320 -11.31 6.58 28.25
CA ALA A 320 -11.83 6.45 26.91
C ALA A 320 -13.37 6.56 26.86
N ASP A 321 -13.88 7.12 25.76
CA ASP A 321 -15.32 7.22 25.53
C ASP A 321 -15.89 5.85 25.12
N LEU A 322 -16.45 5.10 26.09
CA LEU A 322 -16.92 3.74 25.82
C LEU A 322 -18.08 3.68 24.81
N ASP A 323 -18.91 4.73 24.73
CA ASP A 323 -20.03 4.78 23.78
C ASP A 323 -19.53 4.89 22.33
N GLN A 324 -18.40 5.57 22.13
CA GLN A 324 -17.71 5.62 20.84
C GLN A 324 -16.87 4.35 20.58
N VAL A 325 -16.12 3.89 21.58
CA VAL A 325 -15.09 2.86 21.41
C VAL A 325 -15.69 1.48 21.18
N ILE A 326 -16.78 1.12 21.86
CA ILE A 326 -17.36 -0.23 21.75
C ILE A 326 -17.85 -0.52 20.32
N PRO A 327 -18.63 0.36 19.64
CA PRO A 327 -18.99 0.18 18.23
C PRO A 327 -17.76 0.05 17.30
N VAL A 328 -16.70 0.82 17.56
CA VAL A 328 -15.45 0.74 16.79
C VAL A 328 -14.76 -0.61 16.98
N ILE A 329 -14.69 -1.12 18.22
CA ILE A 329 -14.16 -2.46 18.52
C ILE A 329 -14.96 -3.54 17.79
N MET A 330 -16.29 -3.46 17.82
CA MET A 330 -17.16 -4.42 17.14
C MET A 330 -16.91 -4.42 15.64
N ARG A 331 -16.90 -3.25 14.99
CA ARG A 331 -16.61 -3.15 13.55
C ARG A 331 -15.18 -3.61 13.25
N GLY A 332 -14.19 -3.14 14.01
CA GLY A 332 -12.79 -3.44 13.76
C GLY A 332 -12.43 -4.92 13.92
N THR A 333 -13.13 -5.63 14.81
CA THR A 333 -12.93 -7.07 15.01
C THR A 333 -13.68 -7.91 13.98
N PHE A 334 -14.94 -7.56 13.70
CA PHE A 334 -15.84 -8.44 12.98
C PHE A 334 -16.07 -8.07 11.51
N GLN A 335 -15.61 -6.90 11.04
CA GLN A 335 -15.68 -6.53 9.62
C GLN A 335 -15.08 -7.64 8.75
N ASN A 336 -15.82 -8.02 7.70
CA ASN A 336 -15.47 -9.11 6.80
C ASN A 336 -15.32 -10.47 7.52
N CYS A 337 -16.14 -10.69 8.56
CA CYS A 337 -16.03 -11.86 9.45
C CYS A 337 -14.64 -12.00 10.08
N GLY A 338 -13.99 -10.87 10.41
CA GLY A 338 -12.62 -10.82 10.94
C GLY A 338 -11.51 -11.15 9.94
N GLN A 339 -11.84 -11.29 8.65
CA GLN A 339 -10.86 -11.58 7.58
C GLN A 339 -10.31 -10.27 7.01
N ASN A 340 -9.74 -9.43 7.86
CA ASN A 340 -9.20 -8.12 7.50
C ASN A 340 -7.77 -7.96 8.04
N CYS A 341 -6.81 -7.59 7.20
CA CYS A 341 -5.39 -7.52 7.59
C CYS A 341 -5.15 -6.50 8.70
N VAL A 342 -5.84 -5.36 8.63
CA VAL A 342 -5.79 -4.33 9.68
C VAL A 342 -6.86 -4.55 10.75
N GLY A 343 -7.49 -5.72 10.85
CA GLY A 343 -8.53 -6.05 11.82
C GLY A 343 -8.05 -5.95 13.28
N LEU A 344 -8.90 -5.44 14.18
CA LEU A 344 -8.59 -5.47 15.61
C LEU A 344 -8.67 -6.92 16.09
N GLU A 345 -7.53 -7.46 16.51
CA GLU A 345 -7.46 -8.83 17.02
C GLU A 345 -7.00 -8.91 18.49
N ARG A 346 -6.59 -7.79 19.10
CA ARG A 346 -6.22 -7.72 20.53
C ARG A 346 -6.77 -6.46 21.18
N ILE A 347 -7.84 -6.59 21.94
CA ILE A 347 -8.42 -5.48 22.70
C ILE A 347 -7.80 -5.46 24.09
N ILE A 348 -6.93 -4.47 24.35
CA ILE A 348 -6.15 -4.35 25.58
C ILE A 348 -6.78 -3.26 26.44
N LEU A 349 -7.54 -3.66 27.46
CA LEU A 349 -8.35 -2.76 28.28
C LEU A 349 -7.65 -2.41 29.60
N HIS A 350 -7.77 -1.16 30.02
CA HIS A 350 -7.33 -0.77 31.34
C HIS A 350 -8.16 -1.51 32.40
N GLU A 351 -7.51 -1.97 33.48
CA GLU A 351 -8.14 -2.84 34.48
C GLU A 351 -9.41 -2.26 35.11
N SER A 352 -9.49 -0.93 35.28
CA SER A 352 -10.65 -0.25 35.86
C SER A 352 -11.92 -0.27 34.99
N ILE A 353 -11.80 -0.48 33.67
CA ILE A 353 -12.93 -0.53 32.73
C ILE A 353 -13.19 -1.93 32.18
N HIS A 354 -12.27 -2.88 32.42
CA HIS A 354 -12.27 -4.21 31.84
C HIS A 354 -13.63 -4.92 31.97
N ASP A 355 -14.12 -5.09 33.20
CA ASP A 355 -15.32 -5.91 33.45
C ASP A 355 -16.58 -5.28 32.84
N LYS A 356 -16.69 -3.95 32.89
CA LYS A 356 -17.80 -3.21 32.28
C LYS A 356 -17.82 -3.38 30.76
N VAL A 357 -16.67 -3.23 30.11
CA VAL A 357 -16.56 -3.36 28.65
C VAL A 357 -16.78 -4.82 28.22
N VAL A 358 -16.24 -5.79 28.95
CA VAL A 358 -16.45 -7.22 28.66
C VAL A 358 -17.93 -7.60 28.76
N ALA A 359 -18.66 -7.09 29.75
CA ALA A 359 -20.09 -7.34 29.89
C ALA A 359 -20.90 -6.82 28.70
N GLU A 360 -20.60 -5.60 28.22
CA GLU A 360 -21.28 -5.00 27.07
C GLU A 360 -20.90 -5.71 25.75
N LEU A 361 -19.62 -6.05 25.56
CA LEU A 361 -19.17 -6.83 24.41
C LEU A 361 -19.83 -8.21 24.38
N LYS A 362 -19.95 -8.89 25.53
CA LYS A 362 -20.62 -10.19 25.62
C LYS A 362 -22.05 -10.13 25.10
N LYS A 363 -22.81 -9.09 25.49
CA LYS A 363 -24.19 -8.88 25.00
C LYS A 363 -24.22 -8.70 23.49
N ARG A 364 -23.42 -7.77 22.95
CA ARG A 364 -23.43 -7.43 21.52
C ARG A 364 -22.94 -8.56 20.64
N VAL A 365 -21.90 -9.28 21.05
CA VAL A 365 -21.35 -10.42 20.29
C VAL A 365 -22.38 -11.56 20.20
N ALA A 366 -23.17 -11.79 21.25
CA ALA A 366 -24.21 -12.81 21.26
C ALA A 366 -25.41 -12.48 20.35
N GLU A 367 -25.59 -11.21 19.98
CA GLU A 367 -26.66 -10.75 19.09
C GLU A 367 -26.27 -10.81 17.61
N LEU A 368 -24.99 -10.99 17.28
CA LEU A 368 -24.51 -11.00 15.89
C LEU A 368 -25.06 -12.19 15.10
N THR A 369 -25.60 -11.89 13.92
CA THR A 369 -26.09 -12.88 12.97
C THR A 369 -25.04 -13.19 11.89
N GLN A 370 -25.03 -14.43 11.41
CA GLN A 370 -24.07 -14.88 10.40
C GLN A 370 -24.79 -15.66 9.30
N GLY A 371 -24.43 -15.39 8.03
CA GLY A 371 -25.01 -16.10 6.91
C GLY A 371 -24.50 -15.62 5.55
N PRO A 372 -24.91 -16.29 4.46
CA PRO A 372 -24.51 -15.92 3.12
C PRO A 372 -25.23 -14.66 2.64
N SER A 373 -24.49 -13.75 2.01
CA SER A 373 -25.02 -12.50 1.45
C SER A 373 -26.11 -12.71 0.39
N SER A 374 -26.17 -13.89 -0.21
CA SER A 374 -27.15 -14.28 -1.22
C SER A 374 -28.52 -14.67 -0.65
N LYS A 375 -28.63 -14.96 0.66
CA LYS A 375 -29.88 -15.42 1.28
C LYS A 375 -30.54 -14.41 2.21
N GLY A 376 -29.90 -13.27 2.49
CA GLY A 376 -30.46 -12.27 3.38
C GLY A 376 -29.45 -11.23 3.84
N THR A 377 -29.89 -10.41 4.78
CA THR A 377 -29.04 -9.44 5.48
C THR A 377 -28.55 -10.08 6.77
N TYR A 378 -27.23 -10.18 6.92
CA TYR A 378 -26.55 -10.72 8.08
C TYR A 378 -25.46 -9.74 8.52
N ASP A 379 -25.07 -9.79 9.79
CA ASP A 379 -23.96 -8.98 10.30
C ASP A 379 -22.62 -9.50 9.77
N LEU A 380 -22.45 -10.82 9.77
CA LEU A 380 -21.23 -11.51 9.35
C LEU A 380 -21.46 -12.46 8.17
N GLY A 381 -20.43 -12.56 7.34
CA GLY A 381 -20.35 -13.48 6.22
C GLY A 381 -19.75 -14.85 6.56
N ALA A 382 -19.33 -15.56 5.52
CA ALA A 382 -18.68 -16.86 5.59
C ALA A 382 -17.14 -16.76 5.64
N MET A 383 -16.52 -17.83 6.11
CA MET A 383 -15.08 -18.03 6.03
C MET A 383 -14.67 -18.39 4.60
N THR A 384 -13.81 -17.59 3.97
CA THR A 384 -13.48 -17.73 2.54
C THR A 384 -12.80 -19.05 2.20
N MET A 385 -11.94 -19.56 3.09
CA MET A 385 -11.28 -20.85 2.89
C MET A 385 -12.04 -22.03 3.52
N GLY A 386 -13.29 -21.81 3.94
CA GLY A 386 -14.21 -22.83 4.44
C GLY A 386 -13.57 -23.71 5.54
N PRO A 387 -13.58 -25.05 5.39
CA PRO A 387 -13.10 -25.97 6.43
C PRO A 387 -11.68 -25.70 6.91
N LEU A 388 -10.79 -25.19 6.04
CA LEU A 388 -9.40 -24.90 6.41
C LEU A 388 -9.31 -23.76 7.43
N SER A 389 -10.03 -22.66 7.20
CA SER A 389 -10.08 -21.54 8.14
C SER A 389 -10.78 -21.94 9.43
N VAL A 390 -11.93 -22.61 9.33
CA VAL A 390 -12.71 -23.06 10.50
C VAL A 390 -11.87 -23.96 11.41
N LYS A 391 -11.16 -24.93 10.83
CA LYS A 391 -10.26 -25.83 11.58
C LYS A 391 -9.12 -25.08 12.24
N LYS A 392 -8.46 -24.16 11.52
CA LYS A 392 -7.36 -23.34 12.07
C LYS A 392 -7.82 -22.52 13.28
N ILE A 393 -8.96 -21.84 13.14
CA ILE A 393 -9.53 -21.01 14.21
C ILE A 393 -9.89 -21.88 15.41
N GLN A 394 -10.58 -23.01 15.19
CA GLN A 394 -10.96 -23.92 16.27
C GLN A 394 -9.74 -24.42 17.05
N GLN A 395 -8.68 -24.83 16.34
CA GLN A 395 -7.43 -25.27 16.96
C GLN A 395 -6.81 -24.16 17.81
N LEU A 396 -6.68 -22.94 17.28
CA LEU A 396 -6.07 -21.81 18.00
C LEU A 396 -6.88 -21.40 19.24
N VAL A 397 -8.22 -21.48 19.16
CA VAL A 397 -9.12 -21.25 20.30
C VAL A 397 -8.93 -22.34 21.36
N ASP A 398 -8.93 -23.62 20.98
CA ASP A 398 -8.77 -24.74 21.91
C ASP A 398 -7.39 -24.72 22.61
N GLU A 399 -6.32 -24.43 21.86
CA GLU A 399 -4.96 -24.24 22.42
C GLU A 399 -4.90 -23.07 23.40
N SER A 400 -5.64 -21.99 23.12
CA SER A 400 -5.67 -20.83 24.00
C SER A 400 -6.47 -21.09 25.28
N VAL A 401 -7.56 -21.85 25.20
CA VAL A 401 -8.30 -22.32 26.38
C VAL A 401 -7.43 -23.24 27.23
N ALA A 402 -6.68 -24.16 26.62
CA ALA A 402 -5.71 -24.99 27.32
C ALA A 402 -4.60 -24.16 28.02
N ALA A 403 -4.28 -22.99 27.48
CA ALA A 403 -3.35 -22.01 28.07
C ALA A 403 -4.01 -21.03 29.07
N GLY A 404 -5.26 -21.26 29.48
CA GLY A 404 -5.96 -20.49 30.53
C GLY A 404 -6.92 -19.41 30.04
N ALA A 405 -7.10 -19.25 28.73
CA ALA A 405 -8.11 -18.33 28.19
C ALA A 405 -9.54 -18.84 28.47
N THR A 406 -10.51 -17.94 28.44
CA THR A 406 -11.93 -18.25 28.70
C THR A 406 -12.81 -17.75 27.57
N VAL A 407 -13.58 -18.65 26.96
CA VAL A 407 -14.59 -18.31 25.95
C VAL A 407 -15.88 -17.88 26.66
N LEU A 408 -16.37 -16.67 26.35
CA LEU A 408 -17.61 -16.11 26.92
C LEU A 408 -18.82 -16.22 25.99
N VAL A 409 -18.58 -16.22 24.67
CA VAL A 409 -19.57 -16.35 23.59
C VAL A 409 -18.92 -17.12 22.45
N GLY A 410 -19.66 -17.99 21.76
CA GLY A 410 -19.18 -18.73 20.59
C GLY A 410 -18.12 -19.80 20.92
N GLY A 411 -17.05 -19.84 20.13
CA GLY A 411 -15.85 -20.66 20.36
C GLY A 411 -15.93 -22.12 19.93
N LYS A 412 -17.03 -22.53 19.30
CA LYS A 412 -17.19 -23.87 18.71
C LYS A 412 -17.73 -23.77 17.30
N ALA A 413 -17.00 -24.35 16.35
CA ALA A 413 -17.44 -24.44 14.95
C ALA A 413 -18.81 -25.11 14.84
N THR A 414 -19.71 -24.50 14.07
CA THR A 414 -21.09 -25.00 13.84
C THR A 414 -21.31 -25.44 12.40
N SER A 415 -20.37 -25.16 11.50
CA SER A 415 -20.43 -25.42 10.07
C SER A 415 -19.02 -25.45 9.47
N ASP A 416 -18.89 -26.04 8.29
CA ASP A 416 -17.68 -26.01 7.46
C ASP A 416 -17.34 -24.60 6.93
N PHE A 417 -18.33 -23.71 6.82
CA PHE A 417 -18.16 -22.39 6.19
C PHE A 417 -18.38 -21.22 7.15
N PHE A 418 -18.89 -21.49 8.35
CA PHE A 418 -19.23 -20.46 9.32
C PHE A 418 -18.62 -20.81 10.67
N TYR A 419 -17.84 -19.87 11.20
CA TYR A 419 -17.36 -19.91 12.58
C TYR A 419 -18.10 -18.84 13.37
N PRO A 420 -18.77 -19.18 14.49
CA PRO A 420 -19.61 -18.22 15.19
C PRO A 420 -18.78 -17.07 15.76
N PRO A 421 -19.34 -15.84 15.81
CA PRO A 421 -18.71 -14.73 16.51
C PRO A 421 -18.32 -15.15 17.94
N THR A 422 -17.05 -14.95 18.28
CA THR A 422 -16.46 -15.50 19.49
C THR A 422 -15.83 -14.40 20.33
N LEU A 423 -16.09 -14.43 21.64
CA LEU A 423 -15.48 -13.52 22.61
C LEU A 423 -14.62 -14.32 23.59
N ILE A 424 -13.34 -13.99 23.68
CA ILE A 424 -12.36 -14.66 24.55
C ILE A 424 -11.74 -13.64 25.50
N THR A 425 -11.64 -13.99 26.78
CA THR A 425 -10.97 -13.21 27.84
C THR A 425 -9.92 -14.07 28.56
N ASN A 426 -9.33 -13.54 29.64
CA ASN A 426 -8.25 -14.18 30.39
C ASN A 426 -7.03 -14.51 29.50
N VAL A 427 -6.77 -13.64 28.52
CA VAL A 427 -5.65 -13.79 27.57
C VAL A 427 -4.46 -12.95 28.02
N THR A 428 -3.28 -13.57 28.03
CA THR A 428 -2.00 -12.93 28.34
C THR A 428 -1.15 -12.78 27.07
N ALA A 429 -0.06 -12.01 27.13
CA ALA A 429 0.83 -11.82 25.99
C ALA A 429 1.49 -13.11 25.48
N THR A 430 1.48 -14.19 26.26
CA THR A 430 2.05 -15.51 25.90
C THR A 430 0.99 -16.52 25.47
N THR A 431 -0.31 -16.20 25.58
CA THR A 431 -1.38 -17.09 25.10
C THR A 431 -1.30 -17.22 23.57
N PRO A 432 -1.44 -18.42 22.97
CA PRO A 432 -1.28 -18.63 21.52
C PRO A 432 -2.06 -17.64 20.64
N ILE A 433 -3.35 -17.42 20.95
CA ILE A 433 -4.19 -16.47 20.19
C ILE A 433 -3.74 -15.00 20.29
N ALA A 434 -2.87 -14.63 21.22
CA ALA A 434 -2.29 -13.29 21.28
C ALA A 434 -1.08 -13.11 20.34
N LEU A 435 -0.48 -14.22 19.88
CA LEU A 435 0.75 -14.24 19.09
C LEU A 435 0.53 -14.58 17.62
N GLU A 436 -0.56 -15.28 17.30
CA GLU A 436 -0.92 -15.68 15.94
C GLU A 436 -2.15 -14.94 15.41
N GLU A 437 -2.09 -14.52 14.15
CA GLU A 437 -3.22 -13.96 13.40
C GLU A 437 -4.32 -15.02 13.22
N VAL A 438 -5.51 -14.72 13.74
CA VAL A 438 -6.69 -15.59 13.66
C VAL A 438 -7.28 -15.51 12.27
N PHE A 439 -7.41 -14.28 11.73
CA PHE A 439 -8.08 -14.00 10.47
C PHE A 439 -9.51 -14.58 10.40
N GLY A 440 -10.28 -14.33 11.47
CA GLY A 440 -11.62 -14.86 11.69
C GLY A 440 -12.34 -14.12 12.82
N PRO A 441 -13.62 -14.44 13.10
CA PRO A 441 -14.49 -13.60 13.93
C PRO A 441 -14.27 -13.87 15.43
N VAL A 442 -13.07 -13.59 15.93
CA VAL A 442 -12.68 -13.80 17.34
C VAL A 442 -12.20 -12.49 17.97
N LEU A 443 -12.97 -11.99 18.94
CA LEU A 443 -12.65 -10.84 19.77
C LEU A 443 -11.86 -11.31 21.00
N VAL A 444 -10.58 -10.93 21.06
CA VAL A 444 -9.70 -11.24 22.18
C VAL A 444 -9.58 -10.03 23.12
N VAL A 445 -9.90 -10.22 24.39
CA VAL A 445 -9.76 -9.20 25.44
C VAL A 445 -8.59 -9.55 26.35
N MET A 446 -7.72 -8.56 26.55
CA MET A 446 -6.56 -8.58 27.43
C MET A 446 -6.68 -7.41 28.42
N LYS A 447 -5.94 -7.48 29.53
CA LYS A 447 -5.99 -6.47 30.60
C LYS A 447 -4.61 -5.89 30.86
N PHE A 448 -4.53 -4.58 31.11
CA PHE A 448 -3.31 -3.88 31.52
C PHE A 448 -3.59 -2.91 32.69
N LYS A 449 -2.54 -2.46 33.39
CA LYS A 449 -2.62 -1.56 34.55
C LYS A 449 -2.02 -0.18 34.33
N ASN A 450 -1.01 -0.07 33.47
CA ASN A 450 -0.36 1.20 33.17
C ASN A 450 0.16 1.26 31.72
N ASP A 451 0.44 2.47 31.24
CA ASP A 451 0.84 2.72 29.85
C ASP A 451 2.08 1.92 29.42
N ALA A 452 3.07 1.75 30.30
CA ALA A 452 4.29 1.00 29.99
C ALA A 452 4.00 -0.49 29.78
N GLU A 453 3.11 -1.06 30.57
CA GLU A 453 2.63 -2.43 30.40
C GLU A 453 1.87 -2.59 29.07
N ALA A 454 0.95 -1.67 28.75
CA ALA A 454 0.22 -1.70 27.48
C ALA A 454 1.17 -1.67 26.27
N VAL A 455 2.14 -0.75 26.29
CA VAL A 455 3.17 -0.64 25.24
C VAL A 455 3.97 -1.94 25.12
N SER A 456 4.40 -2.52 26.25
CA SER A 456 5.13 -3.79 26.26
C SER A 456 4.31 -4.94 25.65
N MET A 457 3.02 -5.05 26.00
CA MET A 457 2.12 -6.07 25.46
C MET A 457 1.86 -5.91 23.96
N VAL A 458 1.75 -4.68 23.48
CA VAL A 458 1.64 -4.40 22.04
C VAL A 458 2.91 -4.83 21.32
N ASN A 459 4.07 -4.38 21.83
CA ASN A 459 5.35 -4.52 21.16
C ASN A 459 5.92 -5.93 21.22
N SER A 460 5.51 -6.78 22.17
CA SER A 460 5.91 -8.19 22.24
C SER A 460 5.31 -9.06 21.14
N CYS A 461 4.26 -8.59 20.46
CA CYS A 461 3.67 -9.30 19.33
C CYS A 461 4.65 -9.32 18.14
N PRO A 462 4.83 -10.47 17.45
CA PRO A 462 5.66 -10.55 16.25
C PRO A 462 5.18 -9.64 15.11
N TYR A 463 3.87 -9.41 15.04
CA TYR A 463 3.22 -8.55 14.05
C TYR A 463 3.37 -7.06 14.40
N GLY A 464 3.20 -6.21 13.39
CA GLY A 464 3.28 -4.77 13.52
C GLY A 464 2.71 -4.03 12.32
N LEU A 465 1.47 -4.36 11.91
CA LEU A 465 0.80 -3.69 10.80
C LEU A 465 0.18 -2.37 11.27
N GLY A 466 -0.97 -2.43 11.94
CA GLY A 466 -1.66 -1.27 12.52
C GLY A 466 -1.77 -1.33 14.04
N SER A 467 -2.21 -0.23 14.63
CA SER A 467 -2.60 -0.13 16.04
C SER A 467 -3.62 0.99 16.26
N SER A 468 -4.34 0.91 17.37
CA SER A 468 -5.28 1.92 17.82
C SER A 468 -5.09 2.22 19.31
N VAL A 469 -5.17 3.48 19.69
CA VAL A 469 -5.16 3.94 21.09
C VAL A 469 -6.37 4.82 21.35
N PHE A 470 -7.15 4.49 22.39
CA PHE A 470 -8.37 5.20 22.76
C PHE A 470 -8.22 5.85 24.13
N SER A 471 -8.41 7.16 24.21
CA SER A 471 -8.35 7.98 25.43
C SER A 471 -8.92 9.38 25.16
N LYS A 472 -9.51 10.02 26.17
CA LYS A 472 -9.94 11.42 26.09
C LYS A 472 -8.74 12.38 26.24
N ASP A 473 -7.68 11.97 26.93
CA ASP A 473 -6.38 12.64 26.90
C ASP A 473 -5.64 12.30 25.58
N ILE A 474 -5.83 13.16 24.58
CA ILE A 474 -5.18 13.05 23.27
C ILE A 474 -3.64 13.09 23.37
N ALA A 475 -3.08 13.83 24.35
CA ALA A 475 -1.63 13.90 24.50
C ALA A 475 -1.09 12.57 25.03
N ARG A 476 -1.77 11.93 25.99
CA ARG A 476 -1.45 10.57 26.45
C ARG A 476 -1.61 9.56 25.34
N ALA A 477 -2.73 9.57 24.62
CA ALA A 477 -2.97 8.66 23.51
C ALA A 477 -1.85 8.72 22.47
N LYS A 478 -1.41 9.94 22.11
CA LYS A 478 -0.27 10.16 21.20
C LYS A 478 1.05 9.64 21.77
N ARG A 479 1.33 9.84 23.07
CA ARG A 479 2.54 9.29 23.72
C ARG A 479 2.57 7.76 23.66
N ILE A 480 1.46 7.11 23.98
CA ILE A 480 1.33 5.64 23.88
C ILE A 480 1.52 5.23 22.41
N ALA A 481 0.79 5.84 21.49
CA ALA A 481 0.84 5.57 20.06
C ALA A 481 2.27 5.65 19.48
N THR A 482 3.03 6.70 19.81
CA THR A 482 4.42 6.88 19.36
C THR A 482 5.36 5.80 19.90
N ALA A 483 5.04 5.18 21.04
CA ALA A 483 5.84 4.09 21.60
C ALA A 483 5.51 2.71 21.00
N LEU A 484 4.48 2.59 20.15
CA LEU A 484 4.09 1.33 19.53
C LEU A 484 4.94 1.04 18.29
N HIS A 485 5.46 -0.19 18.19
CA HIS A 485 6.24 -0.67 17.06
C HIS A 485 5.33 -1.26 15.98
N THR A 486 4.50 -0.41 15.38
CA THR A 486 3.59 -0.75 14.26
C THR A 486 3.85 0.18 13.07
N GLY A 487 3.49 -0.28 11.87
CA GLY A 487 3.67 0.52 10.66
C GLY A 487 2.67 1.66 10.51
N MET A 488 1.49 1.51 11.15
CA MET A 488 0.43 2.51 11.19
C MET A 488 -0.16 2.59 12.61
N THR A 489 -0.67 3.76 12.99
CA THR A 489 -1.33 3.96 14.29
C THR A 489 -2.49 4.94 14.17
N ASN A 490 -3.56 4.70 14.91
CA ASN A 490 -4.75 5.54 15.02
C ASN A 490 -4.95 5.99 16.47
N VAL A 491 -5.43 7.22 16.67
CA VAL A 491 -5.88 7.71 17.97
C VAL A 491 -7.38 7.94 17.88
N ASN A 492 -8.15 7.31 18.78
CA ASN A 492 -9.60 7.34 18.82
C ASN A 492 -10.31 6.86 17.53
N ASP A 493 -9.66 5.98 16.78
CA ASP A 493 -10.19 5.40 15.54
C ASP A 493 -9.52 4.05 15.24
N PHE A 494 -9.97 3.37 14.19
CA PHE A 494 -9.49 2.08 13.72
C PHE A 494 -9.43 2.05 12.19
N GLY A 495 -8.27 1.66 11.64
CA GLY A 495 -8.14 1.36 10.21
C GLY A 495 -8.34 2.53 9.24
N ILE A 496 -8.74 3.72 9.74
CA ILE A 496 -9.06 4.90 8.92
C ILE A 496 -7.88 5.40 8.09
N ASN A 497 -6.65 5.14 8.56
CA ASN A 497 -5.42 5.38 7.81
C ASN A 497 -5.45 4.78 6.39
N TYR A 498 -6.21 3.70 6.17
CA TYR A 498 -6.34 3.12 4.84
C TYR A 498 -7.27 3.91 3.91
N LEU A 499 -8.26 4.63 4.43
CA LEU A 499 -9.06 5.56 3.64
C LEU A 499 -8.34 6.90 3.45
N CYS A 500 -7.40 7.26 4.31
CA CYS A 500 -6.54 8.42 4.12
C CYS A 500 -5.42 8.13 3.10
N GLN A 501 -5.75 8.10 1.81
CA GLN A 501 -4.85 7.66 0.73
C GLN A 501 -3.57 8.50 0.52
N SER A 502 -3.44 9.64 1.20
CA SER A 502 -2.20 10.40 1.30
C SER A 502 -1.17 9.80 2.25
N LEU A 503 -1.60 8.95 3.19
CA LEU A 503 -0.72 8.29 4.16
C LEU A 503 -0.06 7.04 3.55
N PRO A 504 1.17 6.72 3.96
CA PRO A 504 1.76 5.43 3.67
C PRO A 504 0.98 4.33 4.38
N PHE A 505 0.67 3.25 3.67
CA PHE A 505 0.12 2.03 4.26
C PHE A 505 1.18 0.94 4.16
N GLY A 506 1.41 0.27 5.29
CA GLY A 506 2.24 -0.93 5.38
C GLY A 506 2.79 -1.19 6.78
N GLY A 507 3.30 -2.40 6.99
CA GLY A 507 3.72 -2.88 8.31
C GLY A 507 5.21 -2.74 8.63
N VAL A 508 5.57 -3.27 9.79
CA VAL A 508 6.96 -3.56 10.23
C VAL A 508 7.02 -4.98 10.81
N LYS A 509 8.22 -5.45 11.20
CA LYS A 509 8.45 -6.81 11.74
C LYS A 509 7.99 -7.88 10.73
N ILE A 510 7.23 -8.89 11.16
CA ILE A 510 6.72 -9.93 10.25
C ILE A 510 5.53 -9.47 9.40
N SER A 511 5.00 -8.27 9.65
CA SER A 511 3.94 -7.66 8.82
C SER A 511 4.49 -7.05 7.52
N GLY A 512 5.79 -7.15 7.28
CA GLY A 512 6.43 -6.80 6.02
C GLY A 512 7.18 -5.47 6.06
N PHE A 513 7.41 -4.89 4.87
CA PHE A 513 8.23 -3.70 4.66
C PHE A 513 7.91 -2.99 3.35
N ASP A 514 8.41 -1.75 3.22
CA ASP A 514 8.03 -0.79 2.17
C ASP A 514 6.54 -0.40 2.29
N ARG A 515 6.04 0.47 1.40
CA ARG A 515 4.67 1.01 1.46
C ARG A 515 4.04 0.99 0.07
N PHE A 516 2.74 0.67 -0.03
CA PHE A 516 2.02 0.67 -1.33
C PHE A 516 0.96 1.78 -1.48
N ALA A 517 0.64 2.50 -0.40
CA ALA A 517 -0.23 3.68 -0.43
C ALA A 517 0.55 4.99 -0.20
N GLY A 518 -0.12 6.12 -0.30
CA GLY A 518 0.50 7.43 -0.11
C GLY A 518 1.49 7.83 -1.21
N ARG A 519 2.24 8.89 -0.92
CA ARG A 519 3.34 9.38 -1.77
C ARG A 519 4.39 8.29 -1.94
N GLU A 520 4.66 7.56 -0.87
CA GLU A 520 5.64 6.50 -0.75
C GLU A 520 5.30 5.37 -1.72
N GLY A 521 4.07 4.88 -1.72
CA GLY A 521 3.63 3.82 -2.62
C GLY A 521 3.58 4.24 -4.08
N LEU A 522 3.13 5.46 -4.38
CA LEU A 522 3.14 5.96 -5.76
C LEU A 522 4.58 6.08 -6.30
N ARG A 523 5.49 6.67 -5.52
CA ARG A 523 6.91 6.77 -5.88
C ARG A 523 7.63 5.43 -5.85
N GLY A 524 7.18 4.51 -5.01
CA GLY A 524 7.68 3.14 -4.93
C GLY A 524 7.45 2.34 -6.21
N ASN A 525 6.57 2.81 -7.11
CA ASN A 525 6.38 2.31 -8.47
C ASN A 525 7.33 2.98 -9.48
N CYS A 526 8.31 3.75 -9.03
CA CYS A 526 9.30 4.43 -9.86
C CYS A 526 10.73 4.16 -9.36
N VAL A 527 11.68 4.20 -10.28
CA VAL A 527 13.09 4.40 -9.96
C VAL A 527 13.32 5.89 -9.70
N ALA A 528 13.76 6.22 -8.49
CA ALA A 528 14.23 7.55 -8.16
C ALA A 528 15.59 7.79 -8.83
N ARG A 529 15.59 8.53 -9.94
CA ARG A 529 16.77 8.80 -10.76
C ARG A 529 17.36 10.16 -10.39
N ALA A 530 18.59 10.16 -9.89
CA ALA A 530 19.37 11.39 -9.77
C ALA A 530 19.81 11.87 -11.17
N SER A 531 19.63 13.15 -11.44
CA SER A 531 20.16 13.83 -12.63
C SER A 531 20.95 15.05 -12.21
N THR A 532 21.97 15.38 -13.00
CA THR A 532 22.74 16.61 -12.83
C THR A 532 22.97 17.24 -14.19
N THR A 533 22.58 18.50 -14.35
CA THR A 533 22.79 19.27 -15.57
C THR A 533 23.55 20.56 -15.27
N ASP A 534 24.12 21.18 -16.29
CA ASP A 534 24.69 22.52 -16.13
C ASP A 534 23.56 23.55 -16.03
N ARG A 535 23.63 24.41 -15.02
CA ARG A 535 22.65 25.48 -14.79
C ARG A 535 22.85 26.63 -15.78
N ILE A 536 24.09 26.86 -16.18
CA ILE A 536 24.50 27.98 -17.04
C ILE A 536 25.06 27.40 -18.35
N PRO A 537 24.45 27.70 -19.51
CA PRO A 537 24.97 27.28 -20.80
C PRO A 537 26.45 27.70 -20.98
N GLY A 538 27.31 26.76 -21.36
CA GLY A 538 28.74 26.99 -21.56
C GLY A 538 29.60 26.92 -20.29
N VAL A 539 29.01 26.90 -19.09
CA VAL A 539 29.75 26.69 -17.84
C VAL A 539 29.68 25.22 -17.46
N GLN A 540 30.72 24.48 -17.82
CA GLN A 540 30.81 23.05 -17.62
C GLN A 540 31.87 22.71 -16.57
N THR A 541 31.79 21.49 -16.03
CA THR A 541 32.86 20.98 -15.17
C THR A 541 34.07 20.65 -16.03
N THR A 542 35.15 21.39 -15.82
CA THR A 542 36.45 21.09 -16.42
C THR A 542 37.39 20.62 -15.32
N ILE A 543 38.15 19.57 -15.61
CA ILE A 543 39.22 19.12 -14.70
C ILE A 543 40.44 20.01 -15.00
N PRO A 544 40.88 20.87 -14.07
CA PRO A 544 42.05 21.72 -14.28
C PRO A 544 43.27 20.86 -14.61
N PRO A 545 44.22 21.31 -15.46
CA PRO A 545 45.38 20.51 -15.87
C PRO A 545 46.20 19.91 -14.71
N ILE A 546 46.26 20.59 -13.55
CA ILE A 546 46.93 20.10 -12.34
C ILE A 546 46.29 18.85 -11.72
N LEU A 547 45.01 18.59 -12.03
CA LEU A 547 44.23 17.43 -11.57
C LEU A 547 44.00 16.38 -12.66
N GLN A 548 44.49 16.60 -13.88
CA GLN A 548 44.32 15.64 -14.97
C GLN A 548 45.28 14.48 -14.84
N TYR A 549 44.86 13.27 -15.24
CA TYR A 549 45.72 12.10 -15.25
C TYR A 549 46.82 12.21 -16.33
N PRO A 550 48.05 11.71 -16.07
CA PRO A 550 48.53 11.20 -14.78
C PRO A 550 48.68 12.32 -13.73
N ILE A 551 48.39 12.00 -12.46
CA ILE A 551 48.40 12.97 -11.36
C ILE A 551 49.83 13.43 -11.05
N GLY A 552 50.04 14.74 -11.02
CA GLY A 552 51.31 15.36 -10.66
C GLY A 552 51.44 15.69 -9.16
N ASP A 553 52.66 16.03 -8.72
CA ASP A 553 53.00 16.21 -7.30
C ASP A 553 52.20 17.32 -6.59
N SER A 554 51.73 18.32 -7.34
CA SER A 554 50.99 19.46 -6.81
C SER A 554 49.47 19.24 -6.70
N ALA A 555 48.94 18.13 -7.21
CA ALA A 555 47.50 17.88 -7.26
C ALA A 555 46.87 17.77 -5.87
N PHE A 556 47.55 17.10 -4.92
CA PHE A 556 47.06 16.96 -3.56
C PHE A 556 47.05 18.30 -2.81
N THR A 557 48.12 19.10 -2.95
CA THR A 557 48.18 20.47 -2.41
C THR A 557 47.09 21.36 -3.00
N PHE A 558 46.81 21.22 -4.30
CA PHE A 558 45.69 21.92 -4.93
C PHE A 558 44.35 21.53 -4.27
N MET A 559 44.06 20.24 -4.14
CA MET A 559 42.78 19.79 -3.58
C MET A 559 42.59 20.16 -2.11
N THR A 560 43.64 20.06 -1.29
CA THR A 560 43.58 20.43 0.14
C THR A 560 43.30 21.91 0.33
N ASN A 561 43.95 22.78 -0.44
CA ASN A 561 43.70 24.22 -0.38
C ASN A 561 42.35 24.60 -1.01
N LEU A 562 41.90 23.91 -2.07
CA LEU A 562 40.54 24.11 -2.60
C LEU A 562 39.47 23.74 -1.57
N ALA A 563 39.67 22.65 -0.82
CA ALA A 563 38.77 22.27 0.26
C ALA A 563 38.75 23.33 1.38
N GLU A 564 39.92 23.87 1.77
CA GLU A 564 40.00 24.94 2.77
C GLU A 564 39.31 26.23 2.28
N VAL A 565 39.37 26.55 0.98
CA VAL A 565 38.65 27.69 0.41
C VAL A 565 37.13 27.51 0.46
N LEU A 566 36.64 26.30 0.20
CA LEU A 566 35.20 26.05 0.08
C LEU A 566 34.52 25.74 1.41
N TYR A 567 35.26 25.15 2.35
CA TYR A 567 34.71 24.59 3.59
C TYR A 567 35.47 25.02 4.85
N GLY A 568 36.64 25.65 4.71
CA GLY A 568 37.47 26.09 5.81
C GLY A 568 36.93 27.33 6.51
N LYS A 569 37.52 27.65 7.66
CA LYS A 569 37.23 28.90 8.38
C LYS A 569 37.94 30.05 7.68
N VAL A 570 37.46 31.29 7.89
CA VAL A 570 38.04 32.51 7.28
C VAL A 570 39.57 32.60 7.45
N ALA A 571 40.09 32.18 8.61
CA ALA A 571 41.52 32.21 8.89
C ALA A 571 42.37 31.26 8.01
N GLY A 572 41.82 30.11 7.61
CA GLY A 572 42.51 29.16 6.72
C GLY A 572 42.25 29.42 5.24
N MET A 573 41.13 30.07 4.91
CA MET A 573 40.74 30.42 3.55
C MET A 573 41.75 31.35 2.86
N ILE A 574 42.22 32.41 3.54
CA ILE A 574 43.12 33.40 2.93
C ILE A 574 44.46 32.76 2.51
N PRO A 575 45.21 32.03 3.37
CA PRO A 575 46.41 31.31 2.96
C PRO A 575 46.14 30.29 1.85
N ALA A 576 44.99 29.64 1.87
CA ALA A 576 44.63 28.64 0.88
C ALA A 576 44.39 29.24 -0.52
N VAL A 577 43.71 30.39 -0.62
CA VAL A 577 43.59 31.15 -1.88
C VAL A 577 44.96 31.52 -2.43
N VAL A 578 45.86 32.02 -1.57
CA VAL A 578 47.24 32.38 -1.97
C VAL A 578 47.99 31.15 -2.49
N THR A 579 47.88 30.02 -1.80
CA THR A 579 48.53 28.77 -2.21
C THR A 579 48.01 28.30 -3.57
N LEU A 580 46.69 28.26 -3.77
CA LEU A 580 46.07 27.89 -5.05
C LEU A 580 46.55 28.77 -6.21
N ALA A 581 46.67 30.08 -5.99
CA ALA A 581 47.15 31.02 -7.01
C ALA A 581 48.62 30.79 -7.39
N SER A 582 49.42 30.15 -6.51
CA SER A 582 50.84 29.88 -6.74
C SER A 582 51.13 28.54 -7.44
N LEU A 583 50.19 27.59 -7.43
CA LEU A 583 50.39 26.26 -7.99
C LEU A 583 50.36 26.29 -9.53
N LYS A 584 51.32 25.60 -10.17
CA LYS A 584 51.40 25.47 -11.63
C LYS A 584 51.18 24.01 -12.06
N PRO A 585 50.55 23.76 -13.21
CA PRO A 585 50.50 22.42 -13.78
C PRO A 585 51.92 21.91 -14.06
N GLN A 586 52.17 20.63 -13.78
CA GLN A 586 53.45 20.01 -14.13
C GLN A 586 53.59 20.02 -15.66
N LYS A 587 54.71 20.54 -16.17
CA LYS A 587 55.01 20.50 -17.61
C LYS A 587 55.17 19.03 -18.00
N ARG A 588 54.30 18.52 -18.89
CA ARG A 588 54.51 17.21 -19.52
C ARG A 588 55.82 17.27 -20.30
N GLU A 589 56.86 16.61 -19.83
CA GLU A 589 57.99 16.26 -20.70
C GLU A 589 57.42 15.37 -21.81
N LYS A 590 57.55 15.82 -23.06
CA LYS A 590 57.27 14.95 -24.20
C LYS A 590 58.28 13.81 -24.12
N LYS A 591 57.84 12.61 -23.73
CA LYS A 591 58.63 11.40 -23.98
C LYS A 591 58.89 11.35 -25.49
N ALA A 592 60.16 11.43 -25.86
CA ALA A 592 60.65 11.35 -27.24
C ALA A 592 60.40 9.95 -27.81
#